data_AF-A0A955SR28-F1
#
_entry.id   AF-A0A955SR28-F1
#
_cell.length_a   1.000
_cell.length_b   1.000
_cell.length_c   1.000
_cell.angle_alpha   90.00
_cell.angle_beta   90.00
_cell.angle_gamma   90.00
#
_symmetry.space_group_name_H-M   'P 1'
#
loop_
_entity.id
_entity.type
_entity.pdbx_description
1 polymer ?
#
loop_
_entity_poly.entity_id
_entity_poly.type
_entity_poly.pdbx_seq_one_letter_code
_entity_poly.pdbx_strand_id
1 'polypeptide(L)'
;MPALLHPHIRKEATDEARLIAAYLGTMVDSEPSQAVLDSTSALDGESLFAEQNCNACHLAPNEEPEEDDDRYPLAGLSQKWKRPALVNFLQKPDRHYAWIRMPDFDLTSSEARSLTAYLMPSEEQDEAPTPKPDEIERGRELFEENHCLQCHALSRWETAPPPSLDWTVSDLGCLDASPELESQAPNFHLTPEEREGLLLFLHESLDSLNQFVPAEFAQRQMEQLRCASCHEGKVEKVEEVGWESFVSLGAMLNEKKTTAQEAEEDFEDLEDFEEDLSDFPVEATISEHQVLPTLVWAGEKLRADWMEELLNGSLDRKTRDFMPTRMPAFRSIAVPMTRGLSQSHGLPEASPRLSEPDPSLAEIGKELV
;
A
#
# COMPACT_ATOMS: atom_id res chain seq x y z
N MET A 1 -1.60 17.28 -7.08
CA MET A 1 -0.76 18.20 -7.88
C MET A 1 -1.60 19.40 -8.26
N PRO A 2 -1.02 20.61 -8.33
CA PRO A 2 -1.74 21.78 -8.78
C PRO A 2 -2.15 21.66 -10.25
N ALA A 3 -3.24 22.34 -10.63
CA ALA A 3 -3.77 22.37 -11.99
C ALA A 3 -3.00 23.36 -12.88
N LEU A 4 -1.76 23.01 -13.23
CA LEU A 4 -0.90 23.81 -14.12
C LEU A 4 -1.25 23.61 -15.62
N LEU A 5 -1.58 22.38 -16.02
CA LEU A 5 -1.88 21.99 -17.40
C LEU A 5 -3.28 21.37 -17.49
N HIS A 6 -4.31 22.11 -17.04
CA HIS A 6 -5.69 21.61 -17.06
C HIS A 6 -6.47 22.21 -18.25
N PRO A 7 -7.18 21.40 -19.07
CA PRO A 7 -7.92 21.88 -20.25
C PRO A 7 -9.02 22.90 -19.94
N HIS A 8 -9.58 22.84 -18.72
CA HIS A 8 -10.56 23.82 -18.23
C HIS A 8 -9.95 25.19 -17.86
N ILE A 9 -8.62 25.26 -17.71
CA ILE A 9 -7.88 26.47 -17.33
C ILE A 9 -7.06 27.01 -18.51
N ARG A 10 -6.52 26.15 -19.39
CA ARG A 10 -5.81 26.56 -20.61
C ARG A 10 -6.27 25.71 -21.78
N LYS A 11 -6.66 26.38 -22.87
CA LYS A 11 -7.22 25.71 -24.05
C LYS A 11 -6.19 24.80 -24.74
N GLU A 12 -4.93 25.20 -24.70
CA GLU A 12 -3.78 24.48 -25.27
C GLU A 12 -3.18 23.44 -24.30
N ALA A 13 -3.71 23.29 -23.07
CA ALA A 13 -3.12 22.47 -22.02
C ALA A 13 -2.82 21.02 -22.45
N THR A 14 -3.72 20.40 -23.22
CA THR A 14 -3.57 19.03 -23.69
C THR A 14 -2.37 18.90 -24.64
N ASP A 15 -2.21 19.85 -25.55
CA ASP A 15 -1.10 19.87 -26.50
C ASP A 15 0.22 20.20 -25.79
N GLU A 16 0.22 21.17 -24.88
CA GLU A 16 1.38 21.51 -24.05
C GLU A 16 1.84 20.31 -23.21
N ALA A 17 0.91 19.63 -22.55
CA ALA A 17 1.20 18.42 -21.78
C ALA A 17 1.79 17.31 -22.65
N ARG A 18 1.29 17.12 -23.88
CA ARG A 18 1.84 16.16 -24.84
C ARG A 18 3.27 16.50 -25.24
N LEU A 19 3.57 17.79 -25.47
CA LEU A 19 4.92 18.24 -25.83
C LEU A 19 5.89 18.10 -24.65
N ILE A 20 5.48 18.46 -23.44
CA ILE A 20 6.28 18.25 -22.22
C ILE A 20 6.54 16.75 -22.02
N ALA A 21 5.53 15.90 -22.19
CA ALA A 21 5.68 14.44 -22.09
C ALA A 21 6.65 13.88 -23.14
N ALA A 22 6.61 14.40 -24.38
CA ALA A 22 7.56 14.05 -25.42
C ALA A 22 9.01 14.37 -25.01
N TYR A 23 9.25 15.56 -24.45
CA TYR A 23 10.56 15.95 -23.92
C TYR A 23 11.00 15.05 -22.76
N LEU A 24 10.15 14.83 -21.76
CA LEU A 24 10.46 13.97 -20.61
C LEU A 24 10.74 12.52 -21.04
N GLY A 25 10.07 12.02 -22.08
CA GLY A 25 10.34 10.71 -22.66
C GLY A 25 11.77 10.53 -23.16
N THR A 26 12.46 11.61 -23.54
CA THR A 26 13.88 11.57 -23.94
C THR A 26 14.85 11.43 -22.76
N MET A 27 14.37 11.68 -21.54
CA MET A 27 15.19 11.61 -20.32
C MET A 27 15.21 10.24 -19.66
N VAL A 28 14.33 9.33 -20.07
CA VAL A 28 14.24 8.00 -19.49
C VAL A 28 15.33 7.11 -20.10
N ASP A 29 16.31 6.72 -19.29
CA ASP A 29 17.24 5.65 -19.62
C ASP A 29 16.45 4.32 -19.66
N SER A 30 15.80 4.05 -20.77
CA SER A 30 14.96 2.85 -20.94
C SER A 30 15.85 1.70 -21.40
N GLU A 31 16.13 0.72 -20.54
CA GLU A 31 16.48 -0.60 -21.05
C GLU A 31 15.20 -1.27 -21.58
N PRO A 32 15.15 -1.69 -22.85
CA PRO A 32 14.00 -2.40 -23.39
C PRO A 32 13.93 -3.79 -22.77
N SER A 33 13.13 -3.96 -21.71
CA SER A 33 12.72 -5.29 -21.25
C SER A 33 11.64 -5.81 -22.20
N GLN A 34 12.05 -6.51 -23.26
CA GLN A 34 11.15 -7.34 -24.04
C GLN A 34 10.76 -8.56 -23.20
N ALA A 35 9.56 -8.54 -22.63
CA ALA A 35 8.94 -9.72 -22.07
C ALA A 35 7.80 -10.16 -22.97
N VAL A 36 7.96 -11.33 -23.58
CA VAL A 36 6.85 -12.06 -24.20
C VAL A 36 5.94 -12.52 -23.07
N LEU A 37 4.68 -12.10 -23.09
CA LEU A 37 3.67 -12.51 -22.14
C LEU A 37 2.81 -13.60 -22.81
N ASP A 38 2.71 -14.78 -22.20
CA ASP A 38 1.82 -15.85 -22.66
C ASP A 38 0.53 -15.88 -21.82
N SER A 39 -0.50 -16.59 -22.29
CA SER A 39 -1.81 -16.65 -21.61
C SER A 39 -1.76 -17.38 -20.27
N THR A 40 -0.81 -18.29 -20.07
CA THR A 40 -0.52 -18.97 -18.79
C THR A 40 -0.11 -17.95 -17.73
N SER A 41 0.71 -16.97 -18.12
CA SER A 41 1.19 -15.91 -17.24
C SER A 41 0.06 -15.02 -16.67
N ALA A 42 -1.08 -14.89 -17.36
CA ALA A 42 -2.19 -14.07 -16.89
C ALA A 42 -2.99 -14.73 -15.76
N LEU A 43 -3.21 -16.05 -15.80
CA LEU A 43 -3.89 -16.79 -14.72
C LEU A 43 -3.03 -16.87 -13.46
N ASP A 44 -1.72 -17.05 -13.63
CA ASP A 44 -0.76 -16.97 -12.53
C ASP A 44 -0.77 -15.56 -11.90
N GLY A 45 -0.92 -14.52 -12.74
CA GLY A 45 -1.03 -13.13 -12.29
C GLY A 45 -2.30 -12.86 -11.48
N GLU A 46 -3.44 -13.41 -11.89
CA GLU A 46 -4.71 -13.32 -11.15
C GLU A 46 -4.59 -13.99 -9.77
N SER A 47 -4.04 -15.21 -9.74
CA SER A 47 -3.83 -15.95 -8.50
C SER A 47 -2.89 -15.18 -7.56
N LEU A 48 -1.80 -14.63 -8.10
CA LEU A 48 -0.86 -13.83 -7.33
C LEU A 48 -1.48 -12.52 -6.81
N PHE A 49 -2.38 -11.90 -7.57
CA PHE A 49 -3.10 -10.69 -7.15
C PHE A 49 -3.94 -10.95 -5.90
N ALA A 50 -4.65 -12.09 -5.85
CA ALA A 50 -5.41 -12.52 -4.69
C ALA A 50 -4.50 -12.99 -3.53
N GLU A 51 -3.48 -13.80 -3.80
CA GLU A 51 -2.56 -14.33 -2.78
C GLU A 51 -1.78 -13.24 -2.04
N GLN A 52 -1.38 -12.17 -2.73
CA GLN A 52 -0.70 -11.03 -2.10
C GLN A 52 -1.68 -9.98 -1.57
N ASN A 53 -2.98 -10.28 -1.58
CA ASN A 53 -4.05 -9.43 -1.05
C ASN A 53 -4.09 -8.04 -1.71
N CYS A 54 -3.72 -7.94 -2.99
CA CYS A 54 -3.76 -6.68 -3.74
C CYS A 54 -5.19 -6.11 -3.81
N ASN A 55 -6.18 -7.00 -3.83
CA ASN A 55 -7.62 -6.70 -3.81
C ASN A 55 -8.10 -6.01 -2.52
N ALA A 56 -7.30 -5.96 -1.45
CA ALA A 56 -7.63 -5.20 -0.25
C ALA A 56 -7.49 -3.67 -0.45
N CYS A 57 -6.67 -3.24 -1.41
CA CYS A 57 -6.46 -1.83 -1.73
C CYS A 57 -6.87 -1.47 -3.16
N HIS A 58 -6.94 -2.44 -4.07
CA HIS A 58 -7.22 -2.22 -5.49
C HIS A 58 -8.49 -2.94 -5.95
N LEU A 59 -9.23 -2.32 -6.88
CA LEU A 59 -10.22 -3.04 -7.69
C LEU A 59 -9.51 -3.61 -8.91
N ALA A 60 -9.79 -4.88 -9.21
CA ALA A 60 -9.23 -5.51 -10.39
C ALA A 60 -9.71 -4.80 -11.67
N PRO A 61 -8.97 -4.85 -12.79
CA PRO A 61 -9.34 -4.12 -14.01
C PRO A 61 -10.69 -4.53 -14.63
N ASN A 62 -11.19 -5.71 -14.29
CA ASN A 62 -12.46 -6.30 -14.73
C ASN A 62 -13.60 -6.13 -13.70
N GLU A 63 -13.32 -5.49 -12.56
CA GLU A 63 -14.32 -5.19 -11.52
C GLU A 63 -14.85 -3.77 -11.69
N GLU A 64 -16.16 -3.60 -11.52
CA GLU A 64 -16.77 -2.28 -11.43
C GLU A 64 -16.85 -1.85 -9.95
N PRO A 65 -16.56 -0.58 -9.62
CA PRO A 65 -16.68 -0.09 -8.25
C PRO A 65 -18.14 -0.12 -7.79
N GLU A 66 -18.38 -0.65 -6.59
CA GLU A 66 -19.68 -0.57 -5.91
C GLU A 66 -19.89 0.80 -5.24
N GLU A 67 -21.13 1.09 -4.85
CA GLU A 67 -21.46 2.24 -4.02
C GLU A 67 -20.78 2.05 -2.65
N ASP A 68 -19.85 2.93 -2.30
CA ASP A 68 -18.96 2.87 -1.12
C ASP A 68 -17.66 2.04 -1.25
N ASP A 69 -17.27 1.60 -2.45
CA ASP A 69 -15.95 1.00 -2.63
C ASP A 69 -14.83 2.06 -2.56
N ASP A 70 -13.98 1.96 -1.55
CA ASP A 70 -12.88 2.88 -1.29
C ASP A 70 -11.54 2.42 -1.89
N ARG A 71 -11.50 1.27 -2.59
CA ARG A 71 -10.30 0.72 -3.22
C ARG A 71 -9.94 1.50 -4.49
N TYR A 72 -8.67 1.47 -4.86
CA TYR A 72 -8.13 2.16 -6.03
C TYR A 72 -8.38 1.36 -7.31
N PRO A 73 -9.22 1.84 -8.26
CA PRO A 73 -9.49 1.11 -9.48
C PRO A 73 -8.28 1.02 -10.40
N LEU A 74 -8.04 -0.19 -10.91
CA LEU A 74 -6.99 -0.47 -11.90
C LEU A 74 -7.50 -0.49 -13.35
N ALA A 75 -8.79 -0.23 -13.56
CA ALA A 75 -9.34 -0.02 -14.89
C ALA A 75 -8.60 1.12 -15.62
N GLY A 76 -8.25 0.89 -16.90
CA GLY A 76 -7.53 1.87 -17.73
C GLY A 76 -6.03 1.99 -17.46
N LEU A 77 -5.41 1.03 -16.75
CA LEU A 77 -3.97 1.03 -16.45
C LEU A 77 -3.10 1.18 -17.71
N SER A 78 -3.53 0.59 -18.84
CA SER A 78 -2.86 0.66 -20.14
C SER A 78 -2.74 2.06 -20.73
N GLN A 79 -3.58 3.00 -20.30
CA GLN A 79 -3.50 4.40 -20.74
C GLN A 79 -2.38 5.16 -20.04
N LYS A 80 -1.90 4.68 -18.88
CA LYS A 80 -0.91 5.36 -18.05
C LYS A 80 0.44 4.64 -18.02
N TRP A 81 0.43 3.33 -18.18
CA TRP A 81 1.61 2.49 -18.00
C TRP A 81 1.98 1.75 -19.29
N LYS A 82 3.29 1.70 -19.56
CA LYS A 82 3.87 0.72 -20.48
C LYS A 82 4.19 -0.56 -19.71
N ARG A 83 3.98 -1.73 -20.32
CA ARG A 83 4.17 -3.03 -19.65
C ARG A 83 5.55 -3.15 -18.96
N PRO A 84 6.69 -2.84 -19.61
CA PRO A 84 8.00 -2.90 -18.96
C PRO A 84 8.15 -1.96 -17.77
N ALA A 85 7.54 -0.77 -17.84
CA ALA A 85 7.56 0.21 -16.75
C ALA A 85 6.74 -0.31 -15.55
N LEU A 86 5.60 -0.96 -15.79
CA LEU A 86 4.80 -1.56 -14.74
C LEU A 86 5.53 -2.72 -14.06
N VAL A 87 6.18 -3.59 -14.84
CA VAL A 87 7.02 -4.67 -14.28
C VAL A 87 8.08 -4.08 -13.34
N ASN A 88 8.85 -3.09 -13.79
CA ASN A 88 9.89 -2.45 -12.98
C ASN A 88 9.31 -1.80 -11.71
N PHE A 89 8.14 -1.17 -11.83
CA PHE A 89 7.45 -0.55 -10.71
C PHE A 89 7.00 -1.58 -9.66
N LEU A 90 6.35 -2.67 -10.09
CA LEU A 90 5.88 -3.73 -9.19
C LEU A 90 7.03 -4.39 -8.42
N GLN A 91 8.22 -4.45 -9.00
CA GLN A 91 9.40 -5.01 -8.34
C GLN A 91 9.99 -4.11 -7.25
N LYS A 92 10.00 -2.79 -7.46
CA LYS A 92 10.54 -1.81 -6.52
C LYS A 92 9.78 -0.47 -6.61
N PRO A 93 8.59 -0.37 -6.00
CA PRO A 93 7.75 0.84 -6.07
C PRO A 93 8.45 2.08 -5.50
N ASP A 94 9.25 1.91 -4.46
CA ASP A 94 9.97 2.96 -3.73
C ASP A 94 11.06 3.66 -4.57
N ARG A 95 11.47 3.09 -5.71
CA ARG A 95 12.31 3.77 -6.70
C ARG A 95 11.60 4.93 -7.39
N HIS A 96 10.27 4.87 -7.47
CA HIS A 96 9.50 5.97 -8.05
C HIS A 96 9.54 7.19 -7.12
N TYR A 97 9.32 6.96 -5.83
CA TYR A 97 9.51 7.95 -4.77
C TYR A 97 9.53 7.24 -3.41
N ALA A 98 10.41 7.70 -2.50
CA ALA A 98 10.65 7.02 -1.23
C ALA A 98 9.38 6.84 -0.39
N TRP A 99 8.46 7.81 -0.36
CA TRP A 99 7.24 7.77 0.45
C TRP A 99 6.00 7.34 -0.34
N ILE A 100 6.20 6.49 -1.36
CA ILE A 100 5.09 5.91 -2.10
C ILE A 100 4.20 5.06 -1.20
N ARG A 101 2.88 5.07 -1.46
CA ARG A 101 1.90 4.31 -0.67
C ARG A 101 1.86 2.82 -1.00
N MET A 102 2.14 2.46 -2.25
CA MET A 102 2.20 1.05 -2.64
C MET A 102 3.49 0.43 -2.07
N PRO A 103 3.38 -0.59 -1.22
CA PRO A 103 4.56 -1.15 -0.57
C PRO A 103 5.27 -2.18 -1.47
N ASP A 104 6.48 -2.56 -1.08
CA ASP A 104 7.32 -3.51 -1.82
C ASP A 104 7.03 -4.95 -1.36
N PHE A 105 6.36 -5.74 -2.20
CA PHE A 105 6.04 -7.15 -1.93
C PHE A 105 7.22 -8.10 -2.21
N ASP A 106 8.37 -7.56 -2.64
CA ASP A 106 9.56 -8.31 -3.05
C ASP A 106 9.27 -9.32 -4.18
N LEU A 107 8.54 -8.84 -5.19
CA LEU A 107 8.16 -9.63 -6.37
C LEU A 107 9.37 -9.89 -7.26
N THR A 108 9.51 -11.14 -7.69
CA THR A 108 10.47 -11.53 -8.72
C THR A 108 10.07 -10.97 -10.09
N SER A 109 11.00 -10.96 -11.04
CA SER A 109 10.71 -10.54 -12.42
C SER A 109 9.65 -11.42 -13.09
N SER A 110 9.51 -12.68 -12.68
CA SER A 110 8.46 -13.56 -13.21
C SER A 110 7.10 -13.18 -12.66
N GLU A 111 6.99 -13.08 -11.33
CA GLU A 111 5.76 -12.67 -10.63
C GLU A 111 5.24 -11.32 -11.12
N ALA A 112 6.12 -10.31 -11.25
CA ALA A 112 5.75 -8.99 -11.74
C ALA A 112 5.28 -9.00 -13.21
N ARG A 113 5.82 -9.90 -14.06
CA ARG A 113 5.37 -10.08 -15.44
C ARG A 113 4.01 -10.75 -15.51
N SER A 114 3.78 -11.80 -14.71
CA SER A 114 2.47 -12.46 -14.61
C SER A 114 1.39 -11.49 -14.13
N LEU A 115 1.65 -10.71 -13.06
CA LEU A 115 0.75 -9.65 -12.61
C LEU A 115 0.50 -8.61 -13.70
N THR A 116 1.53 -8.18 -14.42
CA THR A 116 1.37 -7.23 -15.53
C THR A 116 0.50 -7.80 -16.65
N ALA A 117 0.63 -9.10 -16.96
CA ALA A 117 -0.21 -9.77 -17.96
C ALA A 117 -1.69 -9.81 -17.54
N TYR A 118 -1.95 -10.11 -16.26
CA TYR A 118 -3.29 -10.06 -15.68
C TYR A 118 -3.89 -8.63 -15.68
N LEU A 119 -3.10 -7.66 -15.22
CA LEU A 119 -3.56 -6.27 -15.07
C LEU A 119 -3.73 -5.54 -16.42
N MET A 120 -3.02 -5.99 -17.46
CA MET A 120 -3.02 -5.39 -18.80
C MET A 120 -3.18 -6.47 -19.89
N PRO A 121 -4.36 -7.11 -19.96
CA PRO A 121 -4.57 -8.29 -20.81
C PRO A 121 -4.52 -7.95 -22.31
N SER A 122 -4.87 -6.72 -22.71
CA SER A 122 -4.70 -6.27 -24.09
C SER A 122 -3.25 -5.97 -24.42
N GLU A 123 -2.78 -6.51 -25.55
CA GLU A 123 -1.48 -6.17 -26.13
C GLU A 123 -1.51 -4.85 -26.91
N GLU A 124 -2.70 -4.36 -27.25
CA GLU A 124 -2.89 -3.09 -27.93
C GLU A 124 -2.60 -1.96 -26.94
N GLN A 125 -1.33 -1.61 -26.86
CA GLN A 125 -0.93 -0.29 -26.38
C GLN A 125 -0.92 0.62 -27.58
N ASP A 126 -1.68 1.72 -27.52
CA ASP A 126 -1.48 2.81 -28.46
C ASP A 126 0.00 3.20 -28.42
N GLU A 127 0.71 2.92 -29.52
CA GLU A 127 2.04 3.48 -29.73
C GLU A 127 1.84 4.99 -29.82
N ALA A 128 2.32 5.69 -28.79
CA ALA A 128 2.37 7.14 -28.83
C ALA A 128 3.18 7.52 -30.08
N PRO A 129 2.72 8.48 -30.89
CA PRO A 129 3.47 8.93 -32.05
C PRO A 129 4.89 9.28 -31.64
N THR A 130 5.90 8.82 -32.39
CA THR A 130 7.28 9.22 -32.12
C THR A 130 7.36 10.74 -32.23
N PRO A 131 7.72 11.45 -31.15
CA PRO A 131 7.72 12.90 -31.16
C PRO A 131 8.80 13.41 -32.11
N LYS A 132 8.47 14.43 -32.89
CA LYS A 132 9.43 15.05 -33.82
C LYS A 132 10.45 15.89 -33.04
N PRO A 133 11.65 16.14 -33.59
CA PRO A 133 12.66 16.96 -32.92
C PRO A 133 12.18 18.36 -32.51
N ASP A 134 11.33 19.00 -33.32
CA ASP A 134 10.72 20.30 -33.02
C ASP A 134 9.72 20.24 -31.86
N GLU A 135 9.00 19.13 -31.71
CA GLU A 135 8.07 18.91 -30.60
C GLU A 135 8.81 18.69 -29.28
N ILE A 136 9.92 17.95 -29.33
CA ILE A 136 10.80 17.73 -28.17
C ILE A 136 11.37 19.08 -27.70
N GLU A 137 11.85 19.91 -28.62
CA GLU A 137 12.40 21.22 -28.29
C GLU A 137 11.33 22.14 -27.69
N ARG A 138 10.12 22.18 -28.29
CA ARG A 138 9.02 22.97 -27.71
C ARG A 138 8.59 22.46 -26.34
N GLY A 139 8.62 21.15 -26.13
CA GLY A 139 8.37 20.52 -24.83
C GLY A 139 9.38 20.95 -23.76
N ARG A 140 10.67 21.07 -24.13
CA ARG A 140 11.72 21.60 -23.25
C ARG A 140 11.46 23.05 -22.86
N GLU A 141 11.14 23.90 -23.83
CA GLU A 141 10.80 25.31 -23.57
C GLU A 141 9.62 25.43 -22.61
N LEU A 142 8.53 24.68 -22.86
CA LEU A 142 7.36 24.67 -21.99
C LEU A 142 7.68 24.17 -20.57
N PHE A 143 8.57 23.19 -20.43
CA PHE A 143 9.02 22.70 -19.13
C PHE A 143 9.79 23.77 -18.33
N GLU A 144 10.61 24.58 -19.01
CA GLU A 144 11.33 25.71 -18.41
C GLU A 144 10.41 26.90 -18.11
N GLU A 145 9.52 27.26 -19.05
CA GLU A 145 8.52 28.32 -18.93
C GLU A 145 7.55 28.07 -17.77
N ASN A 146 7.12 26.83 -17.56
CA ASN A 146 6.26 26.45 -16.43
C ASN A 146 7.05 26.17 -15.13
N HIS A 147 8.35 26.47 -15.11
CA HIS A 147 9.19 26.42 -13.92
C HIS A 147 9.16 25.08 -13.18
N CYS A 148 9.04 23.96 -13.90
CA CYS A 148 8.85 22.63 -13.30
C CYS A 148 9.93 22.26 -12.28
N LEU A 149 11.17 22.73 -12.48
CA LEU A 149 12.32 22.49 -11.60
C LEU A 149 12.28 23.24 -10.25
N GLN A 150 11.37 24.20 -10.07
CA GLN A 150 11.18 24.86 -8.77
C GLN A 150 10.53 23.91 -7.74
N CYS A 151 9.76 22.93 -8.21
CA CYS A 151 9.05 21.97 -7.36
C CYS A 151 9.51 20.51 -7.58
N HIS A 152 9.90 20.15 -8.81
CA HIS A 152 10.32 18.78 -9.14
C HIS A 152 11.85 18.69 -9.28
N ALA A 153 12.46 17.85 -8.45
CA ALA A 153 13.83 17.41 -8.66
C ALA A 153 13.88 16.39 -9.81
N LEU A 154 14.79 16.58 -10.77
CA LEU A 154 15.12 15.55 -11.76
C LEU A 154 16.55 15.11 -11.53
N SER A 155 16.84 13.82 -11.70
CA SER A 155 18.15 13.21 -11.36
C SER A 155 19.38 13.89 -11.98
N ARG A 156 19.20 14.70 -13.02
CA ARG A 156 20.26 15.48 -13.70
C ARG A 156 20.37 16.94 -13.23
N TRP A 157 19.47 17.41 -12.36
CA TRP A 157 19.42 18.78 -11.85
C TRP A 157 19.10 18.80 -10.35
N GLU A 158 19.99 19.39 -9.56
CA GLU A 158 19.65 19.77 -8.19
C GLU A 158 18.51 20.80 -8.24
N THR A 159 17.47 20.59 -7.43
CA THR A 159 16.48 21.63 -7.18
C THR A 159 17.21 22.88 -6.73
N ALA A 160 16.95 24.02 -7.38
CA ALA A 160 17.31 25.29 -6.76
C ALA A 160 16.73 25.26 -5.34
N PRO A 161 17.50 25.66 -4.31
CA PRO A 161 16.93 25.73 -2.96
C PRO A 161 15.64 26.54 -3.06
N PRO A 162 14.54 26.08 -2.41
CA PRO A 162 13.30 26.83 -2.45
C PRO A 162 13.63 28.28 -2.06
N PRO A 163 13.10 29.28 -2.77
CA PRO A 163 13.36 30.67 -2.42
C PRO A 163 13.08 30.84 -0.93
N SER A 164 13.93 31.58 -0.21
CA SER A 164 13.64 31.91 1.18
C SER A 164 12.29 32.62 1.20
N LEU A 165 11.25 31.92 1.63
CA LEU A 165 9.91 32.45 1.72
C LEU A 165 9.96 33.54 2.79
N ASP A 166 10.01 34.79 2.36
CA ASP A 166 9.49 35.86 3.17
C ASP A 166 7.98 35.60 3.23
N TRP A 167 7.51 34.99 4.31
CA TRP A 167 6.11 34.64 4.53
C TRP A 167 5.24 35.88 4.75
N THR A 168 5.52 36.99 4.06
CA THR A 168 4.59 38.11 3.97
C THR A 168 3.30 37.56 3.39
N VAL A 169 2.33 37.33 4.28
CA VAL A 169 1.04 36.76 3.95
C VAL A 169 0.40 37.64 2.88
N SER A 170 0.16 37.04 1.72
CA SER A 170 -0.50 37.68 0.60
C SER A 170 -1.59 36.76 0.10
N ASP A 171 -2.70 37.36 -0.28
CA ASP A 171 -3.82 36.76 -0.99
C ASP A 171 -3.56 36.61 -2.50
N LEU A 172 -2.30 36.65 -2.93
CA LEU A 172 -1.90 36.49 -4.34
C LEU A 172 -1.28 35.10 -4.60
N GLY A 173 -1.17 34.74 -5.87
CA GLY A 173 -0.51 33.51 -6.30
C GLY A 173 -1.32 32.27 -5.92
N CYS A 174 -0.72 31.32 -5.20
CA CYS A 174 -1.39 30.07 -4.80
C CYS A 174 -2.62 30.29 -3.89
N LEU A 175 -2.70 31.46 -3.23
CA LEU A 175 -3.80 31.82 -2.31
C LEU A 175 -4.81 32.79 -2.94
N ASP A 176 -4.72 33.06 -4.26
CA ASP A 176 -5.61 34.00 -4.96
C ASP A 176 -7.05 33.49 -5.10
N ALA A 177 -7.98 34.24 -4.50
CA ALA A 177 -9.42 33.94 -4.44
C ALA A 177 -10.07 33.82 -5.83
N SER A 178 -9.47 34.45 -6.84
CA SER A 178 -9.88 34.37 -8.23
C SER A 178 -8.67 33.93 -9.04
N PRO A 179 -8.40 32.62 -9.19
CA PRO A 179 -7.40 32.15 -10.13
C PRO A 179 -7.93 32.42 -11.55
N GLU A 180 -7.80 33.66 -12.00
CA GLU A 180 -8.03 34.04 -13.39
C GLU A 180 -7.09 33.17 -14.24
N LEU A 181 -7.56 32.75 -15.43
CA LEU A 181 -6.83 31.90 -16.36
C LEU A 181 -5.41 32.42 -16.71
N GLU A 182 -5.11 33.68 -16.38
CA GLU A 182 -3.85 34.37 -16.67
C GLU A 182 -2.81 34.29 -15.54
N SER A 183 -3.16 33.81 -14.34
CA SER A 183 -2.19 33.61 -13.27
C SER A 183 -1.28 32.42 -13.60
N GLN A 184 0.03 32.64 -13.59
CA GLN A 184 1.04 31.58 -13.73
C GLN A 184 1.22 30.77 -12.43
N ALA A 185 0.52 31.14 -11.35
CA ALA A 185 0.63 30.44 -10.09
C ALA A 185 -0.07 29.07 -10.13
N PRO A 186 0.49 28.05 -9.45
CA PRO A 186 -0.16 26.75 -9.36
C PRO A 186 -1.51 26.83 -8.63
N ASN A 187 -2.58 26.37 -9.27
CA ASN A 187 -3.92 26.31 -8.68
C ASN A 187 -4.13 24.99 -7.93
N PHE A 188 -4.30 25.06 -6.61
CA PHE A 188 -4.53 23.89 -5.76
C PHE A 188 -6.02 23.55 -5.54
N HIS A 189 -6.94 24.32 -6.14
CA HIS A 189 -8.39 24.20 -5.95
C HIS A 189 -8.84 24.33 -4.50
N LEU A 190 -8.15 25.17 -3.72
CA LEU A 190 -8.49 25.44 -2.32
C LEU A 190 -9.89 26.02 -2.21
N THR A 191 -10.72 25.43 -1.34
CA THR A 191 -12.02 26.01 -1.00
C THR A 191 -11.85 27.38 -0.32
N PRO A 192 -12.89 28.23 -0.30
CA PRO A 192 -12.84 29.47 0.45
C PRO A 192 -12.42 29.26 1.92
N GLU A 193 -12.94 28.20 2.56
CA GLU A 193 -12.64 27.85 3.95
C GLU A 193 -11.19 27.38 4.14
N GLU A 194 -10.68 26.53 3.24
CA GLU A 194 -9.29 26.06 3.28
C GLU A 194 -8.31 27.22 3.08
N ARG A 195 -8.62 28.12 2.13
CA ARG A 195 -7.82 29.29 1.84
C ARG A 195 -7.78 30.27 3.01
N GLU A 196 -8.94 30.57 3.62
CA GLU A 196 -9.01 31.41 4.81
C GLU A 196 -8.24 30.77 5.97
N GLY A 197 -8.41 29.46 6.19
CA GLY A 197 -7.68 28.72 7.20
C GLY A 197 -6.17 28.78 7.00
N LEU A 198 -5.70 28.64 5.75
CA LEU A 198 -4.28 28.77 5.41
C LEU A 198 -3.79 30.21 5.63
N LEU A 199 -4.52 31.23 5.19
CA LEU A 199 -4.14 32.63 5.41
C LEU A 199 -4.02 32.94 6.91
N LEU A 200 -5.00 32.52 7.72
CA LEU A 200 -4.95 32.66 9.18
C LEU A 200 -3.75 31.92 9.77
N PHE A 201 -3.49 30.69 9.32
CA PHE A 201 -2.36 29.91 9.78
C PHE A 201 -1.01 30.56 9.43
N LEU A 202 -0.89 31.16 8.25
CA LEU A 202 0.32 31.89 7.84
C LEU A 202 0.54 33.18 8.64
N HIS A 203 -0.50 33.73 9.26
CA HIS A 203 -0.39 34.86 10.19
C HIS A 203 0.10 34.46 11.59
N GLU A 204 0.12 33.17 11.92
CA GLU A 204 0.63 32.64 13.19
C GLU A 204 2.15 32.34 13.11
N SER A 205 2.76 31.90 14.22
CA SER A 205 4.22 31.69 14.30
C SER A 205 4.77 30.53 13.47
N LEU A 206 3.92 29.75 12.79
CA LEU A 206 4.25 28.52 12.04
C LEU A 206 5.00 27.44 12.84
N ASP A 207 5.16 27.61 14.16
CA ASP A 207 5.92 26.70 15.02
C ASP A 207 5.36 25.27 15.01
N SER A 208 4.05 25.12 14.75
CA SER A 208 3.40 23.82 14.64
C SER A 208 3.89 23.00 13.45
N LEU A 209 4.38 23.63 12.36
CA LEU A 209 4.97 22.92 11.22
C LEU A 209 6.24 22.16 11.59
N ASN A 210 6.92 22.60 12.66
CA ASN A 210 8.14 21.98 13.15
C ASN A 210 7.89 20.95 14.27
N GLN A 211 6.63 20.74 14.67
CA GLN A 211 6.29 19.75 15.69
C GLN A 211 6.19 18.36 15.05
N PHE A 212 6.90 17.38 15.63
CA PHE A 212 6.84 15.99 15.22
C PHE A 212 6.59 15.08 16.42
N VAL A 213 5.41 14.48 16.48
CA VAL A 213 5.03 13.47 17.48
C VAL A 213 5.07 12.09 16.82
N PRO A 214 6.01 11.20 17.21
CA PRO A 214 6.17 9.90 16.55
C PRO A 214 4.90 9.04 16.58
N ALA A 215 4.17 9.03 17.71
CA ALA A 215 2.93 8.27 17.85
C ALA A 215 1.84 8.73 16.86
N GLU A 216 1.64 10.05 16.72
CA GLU A 216 0.69 10.62 15.74
C GLU A 216 1.14 10.40 14.29
N PHE A 217 2.46 10.41 14.05
CA PHE A 217 3.00 10.01 12.75
C PHE A 217 2.65 8.55 12.45
N ALA A 218 2.92 7.61 13.35
CA ALA A 218 2.62 6.20 13.14
C ALA A 218 1.12 5.97 12.90
N GLN A 219 0.24 6.62 13.67
CA GLN A 219 -1.20 6.54 13.46
C GLN A 219 -1.59 7.00 12.04
N ARG A 220 -1.15 8.19 11.61
CA ARG A 220 -1.43 8.70 10.26
C ARG A 220 -0.89 7.77 9.18
N GLN A 221 0.29 7.19 9.38
CA GLN A 221 0.85 6.24 8.42
C GLN A 221 0.05 4.93 8.37
N MET A 222 -0.45 4.40 9.51
CA MET A 222 -1.30 3.21 9.50
C MET A 222 -2.59 3.43 8.70
N GLU A 223 -3.19 4.62 8.83
CA GLU A 223 -4.37 5.02 8.07
C GLU A 223 -4.04 5.22 6.58
N GLN A 224 -3.00 6.00 6.26
CA GLN A 224 -2.62 6.31 4.86
C GLN A 224 -2.16 5.09 4.06
N LEU A 225 -1.50 4.14 4.72
CA LEU A 225 -1.05 2.88 4.13
C LEU A 225 -2.14 1.80 4.17
N ARG A 226 -3.30 2.10 4.78
CA ARG A 226 -4.45 1.21 4.89
C ARG A 226 -4.09 -0.15 5.50
N CYS A 227 -3.25 -0.14 6.54
CA CYS A 227 -2.78 -1.38 7.17
C CYS A 227 -3.94 -2.28 7.64
N ALA A 228 -5.03 -1.65 8.10
CA ALA A 228 -6.28 -2.32 8.50
C ALA A 228 -6.95 -3.11 7.36
N SER A 229 -6.81 -2.71 6.09
CA SER A 229 -7.41 -3.44 4.96
C SER A 229 -6.89 -4.88 4.85
N CYS A 230 -5.66 -5.14 5.28
CA CYS A 230 -5.11 -6.49 5.36
C CYS A 230 -5.18 -7.09 6.78
N HIS A 231 -4.88 -6.29 7.80
CA HIS A 231 -4.69 -6.80 9.18
C HIS A 231 -5.95 -6.79 10.06
N GLU A 232 -6.94 -5.99 9.70
CA GLU A 232 -8.24 -5.93 10.36
C GLU A 232 -9.35 -6.40 9.40
N GLY A 233 -8.94 -7.01 8.28
CA GLY A 233 -9.82 -7.48 7.23
C GLY A 233 -11.02 -8.20 7.84
N LYS A 234 -12.20 -7.70 7.51
CA LYS A 234 -13.47 -8.35 7.76
C LYS A 234 -13.31 -9.81 7.32
N VAL A 235 -13.28 -10.72 8.28
CA VAL A 235 -13.62 -12.10 7.99
C VAL A 235 -15.12 -12.07 7.71
N GLU A 236 -15.50 -11.68 6.48
CA GLU A 236 -16.87 -11.84 6.03
C GLU A 236 -17.15 -13.34 6.07
N LYS A 237 -17.87 -13.74 7.13
CA LYS A 237 -18.21 -15.09 7.58
C LYS A 237 -17.18 -15.83 8.43
N VAL A 238 -16.75 -15.20 9.52
CA VAL A 238 -16.77 -15.91 10.82
C VAL A 238 -17.58 -15.02 11.75
N GLU A 239 -18.91 -15.18 11.72
CA GLU A 239 -19.74 -14.69 12.80
C GLU A 239 -19.23 -15.33 14.11
N GLU A 240 -18.96 -14.48 15.09
CA GLU A 240 -18.77 -14.85 16.50
C GLU A 240 -17.63 -15.81 16.85
N VAL A 241 -16.39 -15.31 16.82
CA VAL A 241 -15.42 -15.69 17.88
C VAL A 241 -14.84 -14.45 18.53
N GLY A 242 -15.74 -13.64 19.08
CA GLY A 242 -15.42 -12.74 20.17
C GLY A 242 -15.07 -13.53 21.43
N TRP A 243 -14.41 -12.85 22.37
CA TRP A 243 -13.93 -13.37 23.65
C TRP A 243 -14.96 -14.14 24.52
N GLU A 244 -16.24 -14.14 24.15
CA GLU A 244 -17.30 -14.95 24.76
C GLU A 244 -17.13 -16.47 24.54
N SER A 245 -16.43 -16.89 23.47
CA SER A 245 -16.17 -18.31 23.19
C SER A 245 -15.25 -18.99 24.23
N PHE A 246 -14.32 -18.25 24.84
CA PHE A 246 -13.49 -18.77 25.93
C PHE A 246 -14.27 -18.96 27.24
N VAL A 247 -15.32 -18.16 27.48
CA VAL A 247 -16.18 -18.30 28.66
C VAL A 247 -17.14 -19.47 28.50
N SER A 248 -17.61 -19.74 27.28
CA SER A 248 -18.50 -20.87 26.98
C SER A 248 -17.79 -22.24 27.05
N LEU A 249 -16.51 -22.33 26.66
CA LEU A 249 -15.73 -23.57 26.82
C LEU A 249 -15.49 -23.93 28.30
N GLY A 250 -15.36 -22.92 29.16
CA GLY A 250 -15.30 -23.11 30.62
C GLY A 250 -16.63 -23.56 31.23
N ALA A 251 -17.76 -23.18 30.62
CA ALA A 251 -19.10 -23.59 31.06
C ALA A 251 -19.45 -25.02 30.59
N MET A 252 -19.13 -25.38 29.34
CA MET A 252 -19.39 -26.73 28.80
C MET A 252 -18.53 -27.83 29.45
N LEU A 253 -17.33 -27.50 29.93
CA LEU A 253 -16.47 -28.47 30.63
C LEU A 253 -16.88 -28.71 32.09
N ASN A 254 -17.80 -27.89 32.64
CA ASN A 254 -18.30 -28.05 34.00
C ASN A 254 -19.67 -28.77 34.06
N GLU A 255 -20.40 -28.86 32.94
CA GLU A 255 -21.66 -29.60 32.86
C GLU A 255 -21.49 -31.09 32.50
N LYS A 256 -20.33 -31.51 31.97
CA LYS A 256 -20.01 -32.94 31.71
C LYS A 256 -19.37 -33.67 32.91
N LYS A 257 -19.80 -33.38 34.13
CA LYS A 257 -19.47 -34.20 35.32
C LYS A 257 -20.67 -34.82 36.04
N THR A 258 -21.87 -34.69 35.49
CA THR A 258 -23.09 -35.37 35.93
C THR A 258 -23.88 -35.61 34.64
N THR A 259 -24.04 -36.80 34.10
CA THR A 259 -24.55 -38.03 34.71
C THR A 259 -24.08 -39.22 33.88
N ALA A 260 -23.27 -40.08 34.48
CA ALA A 260 -23.08 -41.45 34.03
C ALA A 260 -24.25 -42.30 34.57
N GLN A 261 -25.38 -42.28 33.88
CA GLN A 261 -26.43 -43.31 33.94
C GLN A 261 -27.56 -42.92 32.98
N GLU A 262 -28.06 -43.90 32.23
CA GLU A 262 -29.30 -43.88 31.43
C GLU A 262 -29.19 -43.30 30.00
N ALA A 263 -28.82 -44.17 29.06
CA ALA A 263 -29.41 -44.28 27.72
C ALA A 263 -28.78 -45.49 26.99
N GLU A 264 -29.12 -46.69 27.44
CA GLU A 264 -29.22 -47.87 26.57
C GLU A 264 -30.62 -47.84 25.93
N GLU A 265 -30.71 -48.30 24.68
CA GLU A 265 -31.90 -48.55 23.84
C GLU A 265 -32.02 -47.67 22.58
N ASP A 266 -32.35 -48.34 21.49
CA ASP A 266 -32.46 -47.93 20.07
C ASP A 266 -31.16 -47.77 19.28
N PHE A 267 -30.53 -48.92 19.01
CA PHE A 267 -29.48 -49.11 18.01
C PHE A 267 -29.97 -50.17 17.00
N GLU A 268 -30.70 -49.74 15.98
CA GLU A 268 -30.97 -50.46 14.72
C GLU A 268 -31.61 -49.44 13.75
N ASP A 269 -31.14 -49.41 12.49
CA ASP A 269 -31.59 -48.55 11.36
C ASP A 269 -30.88 -47.18 11.13
N LEU A 270 -29.54 -47.15 11.14
CA LEU A 270 -28.76 -46.06 10.53
C LEU A 270 -27.58 -46.55 9.66
N GLU A 271 -27.77 -47.64 8.90
CA GLU A 271 -26.77 -48.14 7.92
C GLU A 271 -27.08 -47.79 6.45
N ASP A 272 -27.96 -46.81 6.17
CA ASP A 272 -28.32 -46.41 4.78
C ASP A 272 -28.26 -44.89 4.53
N PHE A 273 -27.36 -44.16 5.20
CA PHE A 273 -27.12 -42.73 4.91
C PHE A 273 -25.62 -42.38 4.76
N GLU A 274 -24.84 -43.30 4.18
CA GLU A 274 -23.42 -43.12 3.84
C GLU A 274 -23.17 -42.91 2.32
N GLU A 275 -24.17 -42.48 1.57
CA GLU A 275 -23.96 -41.94 0.22
C GLU A 275 -24.54 -40.53 0.16
N ASP A 276 -23.62 -39.55 0.07
CA ASP A 276 -23.78 -38.19 -0.48
C ASP A 276 -23.27 -37.04 0.42
N LEU A 277 -22.08 -37.21 1.02
CA LEU A 277 -21.30 -36.12 1.63
C LEU A 277 -20.04 -35.76 0.82
N SER A 278 -19.89 -36.28 -0.40
CA SER A 278 -18.79 -35.91 -1.30
C SER A 278 -19.07 -34.65 -2.14
N ASP A 279 -20.31 -34.15 -2.15
CA ASP A 279 -20.73 -32.97 -2.93
C ASP A 279 -20.87 -31.68 -2.10
N PHE A 280 -20.62 -31.73 -0.79
CA PHE A 280 -20.46 -30.51 0.00
C PHE A 280 -19.00 -30.05 -0.08
N PRO A 281 -18.73 -28.80 -0.54
CA PRO A 281 -17.38 -28.29 -0.50
C PRO A 281 -16.97 -28.30 0.96
N VAL A 282 -15.92 -29.06 1.27
CA VAL A 282 -15.21 -28.93 2.54
C VAL A 282 -14.93 -27.44 2.67
N GLU A 283 -15.68 -26.75 3.52
CA GLU A 283 -15.41 -25.37 3.88
C GLU A 283 -13.93 -25.37 4.24
N ALA A 284 -13.14 -24.74 3.38
CA ALA A 284 -11.72 -24.56 3.57
C ALA A 284 -11.61 -23.83 4.89
N THR A 285 -11.43 -24.58 5.96
CA THR A 285 -11.25 -24.07 7.30
C THR A 285 -9.89 -23.41 7.20
N ILE A 286 -9.90 -22.11 6.90
CA ILE A 286 -8.71 -21.27 6.96
C ILE A 286 -8.20 -21.51 8.37
N SER A 287 -7.08 -22.23 8.47
CA SER A 287 -6.47 -22.50 9.76
C SER A 287 -6.28 -21.14 10.45
N GLU A 288 -6.51 -21.03 11.75
CA GLU A 288 -6.24 -19.80 12.52
C GLU A 288 -4.82 -19.26 12.24
N HIS A 289 -3.89 -20.13 11.85
CA HIS A 289 -2.52 -19.81 11.45
C HIS A 289 -2.35 -19.15 10.06
N GLN A 290 -3.38 -19.16 9.22
CA GLN A 290 -3.44 -18.54 7.89
C GLN A 290 -4.08 -17.13 7.91
N VAL A 291 -4.58 -16.68 9.06
CA VAL A 291 -5.17 -15.34 9.22
C VAL A 291 -4.05 -14.31 9.47
N LEU A 292 -4.15 -13.15 8.81
CA LEU A 292 -3.24 -12.03 9.05
C LEU A 292 -3.43 -11.52 10.49
N PRO A 293 -2.33 -11.29 11.24
CA PRO A 293 -2.44 -10.92 12.65
C PRO A 293 -3.00 -9.51 12.80
N THR A 294 -3.80 -9.26 13.83
CA THR A 294 -4.23 -7.91 14.16
C THR A 294 -3.05 -7.05 14.61
N LEU A 295 -3.09 -5.76 14.27
CA LEU A 295 -2.05 -4.80 14.66
C LEU A 295 -2.31 -4.17 16.03
N VAL A 296 -3.38 -4.58 16.71
CA VAL A 296 -3.71 -4.10 18.05
C VAL A 296 -2.55 -4.36 19.00
N TRP A 297 -2.03 -3.29 19.59
CA TRP A 297 -0.90 -3.30 20.52
C TRP A 297 0.41 -3.84 19.91
N ALA A 298 0.58 -3.77 18.58
CA ALA A 298 1.82 -4.18 17.92
C ALA A 298 3.05 -3.53 18.58
N GLY A 299 2.94 -2.24 18.93
CA GLY A 299 3.98 -1.49 19.61
C GLY A 299 4.41 -2.03 20.98
N GLU A 300 3.48 -2.65 21.71
CA GLU A 300 3.72 -3.30 23.01
C GLU A 300 4.19 -4.75 22.86
N LYS A 301 3.54 -5.49 21.94
CA LYS A 301 3.74 -6.93 21.74
C LYS A 301 5.07 -7.27 21.09
N LEU A 302 5.56 -6.40 20.22
CA LEU A 302 6.70 -6.69 19.36
C LEU A 302 7.90 -5.84 19.76
N ARG A 303 9.10 -6.41 19.58
CA ARG A 303 10.32 -5.65 19.80
C ARG A 303 10.52 -4.63 18.68
N ALA A 304 11.02 -3.45 19.04
CA ALA A 304 11.25 -2.35 18.10
C ALA A 304 12.28 -2.71 17.02
N ASP A 305 13.39 -3.34 17.40
CA ASP A 305 14.42 -3.82 16.46
C ASP A 305 13.84 -4.79 15.43
N TRP A 306 13.05 -5.76 15.89
CA TRP A 306 12.37 -6.72 15.02
C TRP A 306 11.30 -6.08 14.12
N MET A 307 10.50 -5.15 14.65
CA MET A 307 9.49 -4.42 13.86
C MET A 307 10.12 -3.58 12.76
N GLU A 308 11.25 -2.92 13.03
CA GLU A 308 11.99 -2.16 12.03
C GLU A 308 12.49 -3.08 10.91
N GLU A 309 13.08 -4.23 11.23
CA GLU A 309 13.51 -5.21 10.23
C GLU A 309 12.34 -5.76 9.41
N LEU A 310 11.20 -6.04 10.07
CA LEU A 310 9.99 -6.49 9.39
C LEU A 310 9.48 -5.44 8.41
N LEU A 311 9.28 -4.21 8.86
CA LEU A 311 8.77 -3.11 8.05
C LEU A 311 9.75 -2.70 6.96
N ASN A 312 11.06 -2.84 7.18
CA ASN A 312 12.05 -2.59 6.15
C ASN A 312 12.17 -3.75 5.14
N GLY A 313 11.57 -4.91 5.43
CA GLY A 313 11.73 -6.13 4.63
C GLY A 313 13.16 -6.66 4.63
N SER A 314 13.86 -6.52 5.77
CA SER A 314 15.24 -7.00 5.95
C SER A 314 15.36 -8.17 6.92
N LEU A 315 14.25 -8.78 7.34
CA LEU A 315 14.27 -10.00 8.15
C LEU A 315 14.94 -11.15 7.37
N ASP A 316 15.89 -11.83 8.01
CA ASP A 316 16.62 -12.96 7.43
C ASP A 316 15.73 -14.16 7.08
N ARG A 317 14.60 -14.32 7.79
CA ARG A 317 13.65 -15.41 7.57
C ARG A 317 12.22 -14.88 7.55
N LYS A 318 11.42 -15.38 6.61
CA LYS A 318 9.97 -15.15 6.58
C LYS A 318 9.33 -15.66 7.87
N THR A 319 8.61 -14.80 8.58
CA THR A 319 7.93 -15.11 9.85
C THR A 319 6.96 -16.29 9.74
N ARG A 320 6.32 -16.44 8.58
CA ARG A 320 5.38 -17.53 8.25
C ARG A 320 5.70 -18.03 6.84
N ASP A 321 6.70 -18.92 6.75
CA ASP A 321 7.18 -19.50 5.49
C ASP A 321 6.13 -20.32 4.73
N PHE A 322 5.17 -20.90 5.46
CA PHE A 322 4.05 -21.67 4.91
C PHE A 322 2.93 -20.84 4.27
N MET A 323 2.84 -19.52 4.53
CA MET A 323 1.80 -18.68 3.91
C MET A 323 2.29 -18.15 2.56
N PRO A 324 1.48 -18.20 1.48
CA PRO A 324 1.87 -17.60 0.20
C PRO A 324 1.94 -16.07 0.29
N THR A 325 1.00 -15.44 1.01
CA THR A 325 0.97 -14.00 1.26
C THR A 325 2.25 -13.50 1.94
N ARG A 326 2.73 -12.33 1.54
CA ARG A 326 3.92 -11.67 2.09
C ARG A 326 3.51 -10.41 2.85
N MET A 327 4.18 -10.17 3.98
CA MET A 327 4.15 -8.84 4.60
C MET A 327 5.01 -7.92 3.72
N PRO A 328 4.46 -6.86 3.12
CA PRO A 328 5.24 -6.02 2.24
C PRO A 328 6.13 -5.06 3.03
N ALA A 329 7.17 -4.55 2.37
CA ALA A 329 8.14 -3.64 2.96
C ALA A 329 7.75 -2.16 2.73
N PHE A 330 7.94 -1.36 3.77
CA PHE A 330 7.70 0.08 3.89
C PHE A 330 9.02 0.80 4.26
N ARG A 331 10.07 0.60 3.46
CA ARG A 331 11.48 0.93 3.79
C ARG A 331 11.70 2.34 4.35
N SER A 332 11.15 3.36 3.69
CA SER A 332 11.30 4.78 4.08
C SER A 332 10.54 5.14 5.37
N ILE A 333 9.53 4.35 5.73
CA ILE A 333 8.60 4.59 6.83
C ILE A 333 8.95 3.72 8.04
N ALA A 334 9.71 2.64 7.87
CA ALA A 334 10.00 1.62 8.88
C ALA A 334 10.47 2.20 10.23
N VAL A 335 11.55 3.01 10.22
CA VAL A 335 12.11 3.61 11.44
C VAL A 335 11.10 4.53 12.17
N PRO A 336 10.55 5.59 11.53
CA PRO A 336 9.64 6.49 12.24
C PRO A 336 8.32 5.80 12.62
N MET A 337 7.86 4.80 11.86
CA MET A 337 6.70 3.97 12.19
C MET A 337 6.94 3.14 13.45
N THR A 338 8.02 2.34 13.48
CA THR A 338 8.39 1.51 14.63
C THR A 338 8.50 2.35 15.89
N ARG A 339 9.21 3.49 15.81
CA ARG A 339 9.32 4.43 16.92
C ARG A 339 7.96 4.90 17.41
N GLY A 340 7.08 5.29 16.50
CA GLY A 340 5.74 5.77 16.85
C GLY A 340 4.86 4.69 17.47
N LEU A 341 4.91 3.46 16.98
CA LEU A 341 4.18 2.31 17.52
C LEU A 341 4.64 1.99 18.95
N SER A 342 5.95 1.95 19.22
CA SER A 342 6.45 1.71 20.59
C SER A 342 6.07 2.86 21.53
N GLN A 343 6.22 4.12 21.09
CA GLN A 343 5.92 5.28 21.91
C GLN A 343 4.42 5.44 22.21
N SER A 344 3.53 5.00 21.32
CA SER A 344 2.08 5.02 21.59
C SER A 344 1.67 4.11 22.76
N HIS A 345 2.54 3.17 23.15
CA HIS A 345 2.35 2.27 24.30
C HIS A 345 3.33 2.58 25.45
N GLY A 346 3.99 3.75 25.42
CA GLY A 346 4.93 4.17 26.49
C GLY A 346 6.24 3.37 26.54
N LEU A 347 6.57 2.65 25.46
CA LEU A 347 7.81 1.89 25.36
C LEU A 347 8.96 2.71 24.74
N PRO A 348 10.22 2.38 25.08
CA PRO A 348 11.38 3.03 24.49
C PRO A 348 11.50 2.73 22.99
N GLU A 349 12.20 3.62 22.27
CA GLU A 349 12.46 3.50 20.83
C GLU A 349 13.27 2.24 20.48
N ALA A 350 14.18 1.82 21.36
CA ALA A 350 14.96 0.59 21.19
C ALA A 350 14.58 -0.41 22.27
N SER A 351 14.32 -1.65 21.85
CA SER A 351 14.08 -2.74 22.80
C SER A 351 15.37 -3.12 23.55
N PRO A 352 15.29 -3.49 24.84
CA PRO A 352 16.44 -3.97 25.59
C PRO A 352 17.09 -5.17 24.89
N ARG A 353 18.41 -5.25 24.87
CA ARG A 353 19.10 -6.44 24.31
C ARG A 353 18.68 -7.68 25.10
N LEU A 354 18.31 -8.74 24.38
CA LEU A 354 18.11 -10.04 24.99
C LEU A 354 19.47 -10.56 25.49
N SER A 355 19.48 -11.17 26.68
CA SER A 355 20.64 -11.91 27.15
C SER A 355 20.91 -13.08 26.21
N GLU A 356 22.18 -13.35 25.92
CA GLU A 356 22.55 -14.54 25.17
C GLU A 356 22.04 -15.79 25.91
N PRO A 357 21.29 -16.68 25.22
CA PRO A 357 20.77 -17.89 25.85
C PRO A 357 21.93 -18.80 26.26
N ASP A 358 21.83 -19.41 27.45
CA ASP A 358 22.83 -20.35 27.94
C ASP A 358 22.92 -21.57 27.01
N PRO A 359 24.06 -21.81 26.33
CA PRO A 359 24.20 -22.91 25.38
C PRO A 359 23.97 -24.28 26.03
N SER A 360 24.18 -24.41 27.34
CA SER A 360 23.95 -25.68 28.04
C SER A 360 22.47 -26.08 28.10
N LEU A 361 21.55 -25.11 28.03
CA LEU A 361 20.11 -25.36 27.99
C LEU A 361 19.64 -25.93 26.65
N ALA A 362 20.45 -25.83 25.58
CA ALA A 362 20.11 -26.40 24.28
C ALA A 362 20.01 -27.94 24.33
N GLU A 363 20.84 -28.60 25.15
CA GLU A 363 20.76 -30.05 25.34
C GLU A 363 19.46 -30.45 26.04
N ILE A 364 19.01 -29.67 27.03
CA ILE A 364 17.70 -29.89 27.67
C ILE A 364 16.57 -29.69 26.65
N GLY A 365 16.66 -28.66 25.81
CA GLY A 365 15.70 -28.42 24.75
C GLY A 365 15.55 -29.61 23.80
N LYS A 366 16.66 -30.27 23.40
CA LYS A 366 16.64 -31.46 22.54
C LYS A 366 15.97 -32.67 23.17
N GLU A 367 15.94 -32.78 24.51
CA GLU A 367 15.25 -33.87 25.19
C GLU A 367 13.72 -33.67 25.25
N LEU A 368 13.24 -32.43 25.02
CA LEU A 368 11.83 -32.05 25.16
C LEU A 368 11.02 -32.07 23.85
N VAL A 369 11.68 -32.04 22.69
CA VAL A 369 11.07 -32.12 21.35
C VAL A 369 11.43 -33.43 20.69
#